data_AF-U3U223-F1
#
_entry.id   AF-U3U223-F1
#
_cell.length_a   1.000
_cell.length_b   1.000
_cell.length_c   1.000
_cell.angle_alpha   90.00
_cell.angle_beta   90.00
_cell.angle_gamma   90.00
#
_symmetry.space_group_name_H-M   'P 1'
#
loop_
_entity.id
_entity.type
_entity.pdbx_description
1 polymer ?
#
loop_
_entity_poly.entity_id
_entity_poly.type
_entity_poly.pdbx_seq_one_letter_code
_entity_poly.pdbx_strand_id
1 'polypeptide(L)'
;MSSQTNRYGQPIGPALEAWQPRPLPQGQIFTGQYCRLEPLDAARHGRELYAAYALAEDGRDWTWLPVGRFDDEASYLAFAQ
;
A
#
# COMPACT_ATOMS: atom_id res chain seq x y z
N MET A 1 -24.07 -29.03 5.30
CA MET A 1 -23.37 -27.76 5.60
C MET A 1 -24.43 -26.78 6.08
N SER A 2 -24.43 -26.36 7.35
CA SER A 2 -25.46 -25.44 7.83
C SER A 2 -25.16 -24.03 7.32
N SER A 3 -25.98 -23.54 6.40
CA SER A 3 -26.00 -22.13 6.02
C SER A 3 -26.59 -21.33 7.17
N GLN A 4 -25.84 -20.39 7.74
CA GLN A 4 -26.43 -19.35 8.58
C GLN A 4 -26.97 -18.24 7.69
N THR A 5 -27.81 -17.37 8.23
CA THR A 5 -28.43 -16.27 7.47
C THR A 5 -28.20 -14.96 8.20
N ASN A 6 -27.68 -13.94 7.51
CA ASN A 6 -27.48 -12.62 8.13
C ASN A 6 -28.83 -11.88 8.31
N ARG A 7 -28.79 -10.69 8.92
CA ARG A 7 -29.98 -9.83 9.15
C ARG A 7 -30.72 -9.39 7.89
N TYR A 8 -30.18 -9.66 6.70
CA TYR A 8 -30.75 -9.33 5.40
C TYR A 8 -31.28 -10.57 4.66
N GLY A 9 -31.31 -11.74 5.29
CA GLY A 9 -31.81 -12.97 4.65
C GLY A 9 -30.79 -13.67 3.73
N GLN A 10 -29.52 -13.26 3.74
CA GLN A 10 -28.49 -13.83 2.86
C GLN A 10 -27.74 -15.00 3.53
N PRO A 11 -27.45 -16.09 2.79
CA PRO A 11 -26.67 -17.20 3.32
C PRO A 11 -25.23 -16.76 3.61
N ILE A 12 -24.71 -17.12 4.78
CA ILE A 12 -23.33 -16.88 5.22
C ILE A 12 -22.71 -18.17 5.76
N GLY A 13 -21.37 -18.19 5.76
CA GLY A 13 -20.59 -19.28 6.33
C GLY A 13 -20.72 -19.40 7.86
N PRO A 14 -20.23 -20.51 8.44
CA PRO A 14 -20.22 -20.68 9.89
C PRO A 14 -19.36 -19.61 10.58
N ALA A 15 -19.70 -19.31 11.83
CA ALA A 15 -18.91 -18.40 12.66
C ALA A 15 -17.51 -18.99 12.93
N LEU A 16 -16.50 -18.12 12.94
CA LEU A 16 -15.12 -18.46 13.35
C LEU A 16 -14.96 -18.09 14.84
N GLU A 17 -15.35 -18.98 15.75
CA GLU A 17 -15.41 -18.69 17.19
C GLU A 17 -14.05 -18.27 17.80
N ALA A 18 -12.95 -18.78 17.27
CA ALA A 18 -11.59 -18.45 17.70
C ALA A 18 -10.95 -17.30 16.91
N TRP A 19 -11.73 -16.56 16.12
CA TRP A 19 -11.21 -15.42 15.36
C TRP A 19 -10.68 -14.34 16.32
N GLN A 20 -9.49 -13.83 16.00
CA GLN A 20 -8.86 -12.72 16.72
C GLN A 20 -8.37 -11.66 15.74
N PRO A 21 -8.34 -10.38 16.16
CA PRO A 21 -7.73 -9.32 15.36
C PRO A 21 -6.28 -9.64 15.01
N ARG A 22 -5.86 -9.27 13.79
CA ARG A 22 -4.45 -9.32 13.41
C ARG A 22 -3.71 -8.12 14.03
N PRO A 23 -2.42 -8.28 14.40
CA PRO A 23 -1.59 -7.14 14.78
C PRO A 23 -1.53 -6.10 13.67
N LEU A 24 -1.38 -4.83 14.06
CA LEU A 24 -1.13 -3.74 13.10
C LEU A 24 0.24 -3.93 12.42
N PRO A 25 0.43 -3.39 11.20
CA PRO A 25 1.73 -3.33 10.57
C PRO A 25 2.75 -2.62 11.47
N GLN A 26 3.96 -3.15 11.53
CA GLN A 26 5.08 -2.55 12.27
C GLN A 26 6.05 -1.92 11.27
N GLY A 27 6.70 -0.82 11.66
CA GLY A 27 7.78 -0.19 10.89
C GLY A 27 9.07 -1.03 10.92
N GLN A 28 9.05 -2.20 10.29
CA GLN A 28 10.16 -3.14 10.24
C GLN A 28 10.89 -3.08 8.89
N ILE A 29 12.20 -3.29 8.93
CA ILE A 29 13.03 -3.53 7.73
C ILE A 29 12.98 -5.02 7.41
N PHE A 30 12.69 -5.35 6.14
CA PHE A 30 12.75 -6.71 5.61
C PHE A 30 13.92 -6.85 4.66
N THR A 31 14.81 -7.80 4.92
CA THR A 31 15.96 -8.10 4.04
C THR A 31 15.75 -9.43 3.35
N GLY A 32 15.58 -9.40 2.03
CA GLY A 32 15.49 -10.57 1.17
C GLY A 32 16.77 -10.82 0.37
N GLN A 33 16.71 -11.79 -0.54
CA GLN A 33 17.84 -12.12 -1.42
C GLN A 33 18.12 -11.03 -2.47
N TYR A 34 17.08 -10.38 -2.98
CA TYR A 34 17.18 -9.43 -4.11
C TYR A 34 16.90 -7.99 -3.72
N CYS A 35 16.26 -7.75 -2.58
CA CYS A 35 15.87 -6.42 -2.16
C CYS A 35 15.80 -6.28 -0.64
N ARG A 36 15.77 -5.03 -0.21
CA ARG A 36 15.51 -4.61 1.17
C ARG A 36 14.31 -3.68 1.14
N LEU A 37 13.32 -3.97 1.97
CA LEU A 37 12.16 -3.10 2.19
C LEU A 37 12.35 -2.36 3.50
N GLU A 38 12.20 -1.04 3.46
CA GLU A 38 12.30 -0.19 4.64
C GLU A 38 11.00 0.58 4.83
N PRO A 39 10.64 0.93 6.07
CA PRO A 39 9.57 1.90 6.32
C PRO A 39 9.88 3.19 5.55
N LEU A 40 8.86 3.76 4.89
CA LEU A 40 9.03 5.00 4.14
C LEU A 40 9.41 6.13 5.11
N ASP A 41 10.46 6.86 4.77
CA ASP A 41 10.92 8.09 5.39
C ASP A 41 11.08 9.07 4.23
N ALA A 42 10.18 10.04 4.10
CA ALA A 42 10.17 10.97 2.98
C ALA A 42 11.45 11.83 2.92
N ALA A 43 12.01 12.19 4.08
CA ALA A 43 13.23 12.98 4.14
C ALA A 43 14.45 12.18 3.68
N ARG A 44 14.48 10.88 3.95
CA ARG A 44 15.57 9.99 3.54
C ARG A 44 15.42 9.42 2.12
N HIS A 45 14.22 8.98 1.76
CA HIS A 45 13.95 8.21 0.53
C HIS A 45 13.31 9.01 -0.58
N GLY A 46 12.64 10.12 -0.26
CA GLY A 46 11.73 10.79 -1.18
C GLY A 46 12.40 11.26 -2.46
N ARG A 47 13.62 11.80 -2.35
CA ARG A 47 14.39 12.26 -3.51
C ARG A 47 14.76 11.13 -4.46
N GLU A 48 15.20 9.99 -3.94
CA GLU A 48 15.57 8.83 -4.76
C GLU A 48 14.33 8.19 -5.40
N LEU A 49 13.21 8.15 -4.69
CA LEU A 49 11.93 7.67 -5.21
C LEU A 49 11.42 8.58 -6.35
N TYR A 50 11.44 9.90 -6.17
CA TYR A 50 11.07 10.84 -7.24
C TYR A 50 11.97 10.66 -8.46
N ALA A 51 13.30 10.59 -8.27
CA ALA A 51 14.24 10.40 -9.37
C ALA A 51 13.94 9.12 -10.16
N ALA A 52 13.54 8.03 -9.49
CA ALA A 52 13.13 6.80 -10.15
C ALA A 52 11.81 6.98 -10.94
N TYR A 53 10.82 7.65 -10.37
CA TYR A 53 9.54 7.90 -11.06
C TYR A 53 9.67 8.86 -12.24
N ALA A 54 10.56 9.84 -12.16
CA ALA A 54 10.80 10.81 -13.23
C ALA A 54 11.38 10.17 -14.51
N LEU A 55 11.91 8.94 -14.42
CA LEU A 55 12.38 8.17 -15.59
C LEU A 55 11.26 7.70 -16.51
N ALA A 56 10.00 7.71 -16.06
CA ALA A 56 8.88 7.42 -16.93
C ALA A 56 8.85 8.42 -18.11
N GLU A 57 8.52 7.95 -19.31
CA GLU A 57 8.45 8.81 -20.50
C GLU A 57 7.29 9.83 -20.41
N ASP A 58 6.16 9.40 -19.86
CA ASP A 58 4.95 10.20 -19.69
C ASP A 58 4.18 9.79 -18.42
N GLY A 59 2.88 10.07 -18.37
CA GLY A 59 2.02 9.77 -17.21
C GLY A 59 1.42 8.36 -17.17
N ARG A 60 1.76 7.45 -18.10
CA ARG A 60 1.09 6.13 -18.22
C ARG A 60 1.28 5.20 -17.02
N ASP A 61 2.39 5.34 -16.29
CA ASP A 61 2.63 4.54 -15.08
C ASP A 61 1.59 4.84 -13.98
N TRP A 62 0.86 5.96 -14.10
CA TRP A 62 -0.17 6.39 -13.16
C TRP A 62 -1.60 6.10 -13.63
N THR A 63 -1.83 5.46 -14.78
CA THR A 63 -3.17 5.26 -15.36
C THR A 63 -4.18 4.60 -14.40
N TRP A 64 -3.71 3.76 -13.47
CA TRP A 64 -4.55 3.03 -12.52
C TRP A 64 -4.35 3.46 -11.06
N LEU A 65 -3.65 4.58 -10.84
CA LEU A 65 -3.42 5.14 -9.52
C LEU A 65 -4.41 6.27 -9.23
N PRO A 66 -4.78 6.50 -7.96
CA PRO A 66 -5.68 7.59 -7.59
C PRO A 66 -5.04 8.98 -7.70
N VAL A 67 -3.75 9.05 -8.08
CA VAL A 67 -2.97 10.26 -8.23
C VAL A 67 -2.27 10.25 -9.59
N GLY A 68 -2.04 11.44 -10.15
CA GLY A 68 -1.27 11.61 -11.38
C GLY A 68 0.24 11.62 -11.14
N ARG A 69 0.99 11.70 -12.25
CA ARG A 69 2.43 11.93 -12.22
C ARG A 69 2.75 13.25 -11.52
N PHE A 70 3.85 13.27 -10.78
CA PHE A 70 4.40 14.48 -10.17
C PHE A 70 5.34 15.19 -11.16
N ASP A 71 5.10 16.48 -11.37
CA ASP A 71 5.88 17.29 -12.32
C ASP A 71 7.26 17.69 -11.76
N ASP A 72 7.38 17.80 -10.44
CA ASP A 72 8.61 18.20 -9.76
C ASP A 72 8.84 17.46 -8.42
N GLU A 73 10.09 17.45 -7.96
CA GLU A 73 10.51 16.77 -6.73
C GLU A 73 9.75 17.30 -5.49
N ALA A 74 9.49 18.61 -5.43
CA ALA A 74 8.87 19.24 -4.27
C ALA A 74 7.41 18.78 -4.09
N SER A 75 6.65 18.67 -5.20
CA SER A 75 5.28 18.15 -5.19
C SER A 75 5.22 16.70 -4.73
N TYR A 76 6.18 15.87 -5.14
CA TYR A 76 6.28 14.49 -4.66
C TYR A 76 6.65 14.42 -3.17
N LEU A 77 7.64 15.21 -2.72
CA LEU A 77 8.05 15.24 -1.32
C LEU A 77 6.92 15.71 -0.40
N ALA A 78 6.08 16.64 -0.85
CA ALA A 78 4.91 17.07 -0.09
C ALA A 78 3.83 15.97 -0.01
N PHE A 79 3.69 15.15 -1.05
CA PHE A 79 2.77 14.01 -1.06
C PHE A 79 3.26 12.82 -0.22
N ALA A 80 4.58 12.60 -0.16
CA ALA A 80 5.19 11.47 0.51
C ALA A 80 5.30 11.62 2.04
N GLN A 81 5.07 12.83 2.57
CA GLN A 81 5.03 13.12 4.02
C GLN A 81 3.72 12.67 4.66
#